data_AF-A0A1V5GX31-F1
#
_entry.id   AF-A0A1V5GX31-F1
#
_cell.length_a   1.000
_cell.length_b   1.000
_cell.length_c   1.000
_cell.angle_alpha   90.00
_cell.angle_beta   90.00
_cell.angle_gamma   90.00
#
_symmetry.space_group_name_H-M   'P 1'
#
loop_
_entity.id
_entity.type
_entity.pdbx_description
1 polymer ?
#
loop_
_entity_poly.entity_id
_entity_poly.type
_entity_poly.pdbx_seq_one_letter_code
_entity_poly.pdbx_strand_id
1 'polypeptide(L)'
;MPSVVADGGETCIEWSFPPHGHLLLSLDFADSAKPADGLRPRPAAPSAARIVSAAALPARVRVTLSEPNAVPLDLARWRWDDGPWQPVEETLRIEDAIRRRLGLPLRRSHNAQPWCERQPSPALGTVALEFELNCECRVAAPLLAIEEPDRWRTSLDGRPLAAASTGWWVDEAIRARPLPDLTAGRHALRLETAFDRRTALEWSYLLGDLGVAADGADLRLTEPVRELAWGDWTAQGLPFFTGNLTYHCPIELPAAGVFRLEGLAFANPLLRIAVDGRDCGPVAFAPHVCELGGLAAGPHQLSLTAFRSRQNAFGPLHNPAGGNSPNAWHPADGEWSAARRLRPMGILQAPGVTT
;
A
#
# COMPACT_ATOMS: atom_id res chain seq x y z
N MET A 1 35.84 -9.32 -8.62
CA MET A 1 35.96 -9.20 -10.09
C MET A 1 35.84 -10.60 -10.67
N PRO A 2 35.21 -10.77 -11.84
CA PRO A 2 35.14 -12.07 -12.50
C PRO A 2 36.56 -12.57 -12.81
N SER A 3 36.78 -13.89 -12.69
CA SER A 3 38.01 -14.52 -13.16
C SER A 3 37.84 -14.94 -14.62
N VAL A 4 38.80 -14.54 -15.46
CA VAL A 4 38.83 -14.82 -16.91
C VAL A 4 39.87 -15.90 -17.20
N VAL A 5 39.45 -17.14 -17.37
CA VAL A 5 40.36 -18.23 -17.72
C VAL A 5 40.39 -18.38 -19.25
N ALA A 6 41.60 -18.41 -19.83
CA ALA A 6 41.77 -18.87 -21.19
C ALA A 6 41.95 -20.39 -21.17
N ASP A 7 40.98 -21.13 -21.70
CA ASP A 7 41.03 -22.59 -21.82
C ASP A 7 40.73 -23.00 -23.26
N GLY A 8 41.64 -23.73 -23.90
CA GLY A 8 41.44 -24.26 -25.26
C GLY A 8 41.19 -23.23 -26.39
N GLY A 9 41.40 -21.93 -26.19
CA GLY A 9 41.05 -20.86 -27.15
C GLY A 9 39.70 -20.19 -26.88
N GLU A 10 39.01 -20.57 -25.82
CA GLU A 10 37.77 -19.96 -25.34
C GLU A 10 38.05 -18.96 -24.20
N THR A 11 37.24 -17.91 -24.12
CA THR A 11 37.23 -16.98 -22.98
C THR A 11 36.20 -17.46 -21.96
N CYS A 12 36.66 -18.03 -20.86
CA CYS A 12 35.79 -18.52 -19.79
C CYS A 12 35.68 -17.49 -18.67
N ILE A 13 34.46 -17.07 -18.35
CA ILE A 13 34.17 -16.11 -17.28
C ILE A 13 33.41 -16.84 -16.17
N GLU A 14 34.09 -17.12 -15.06
CA GLU A 14 33.44 -17.73 -13.91
C GLU A 14 32.71 -16.68 -13.06
N TRP A 15 31.41 -16.91 -12.82
CA TRP A 15 30.58 -16.03 -12.00
C TRP A 15 29.47 -16.79 -11.27
N SER A 16 29.01 -16.26 -10.13
CA SER A 16 27.81 -16.75 -9.45
C SER A 16 26.84 -15.60 -9.18
N PHE A 17 25.57 -15.78 -9.53
CA PHE A 17 24.52 -14.81 -9.27
C PHE A 17 23.78 -15.12 -7.96
N PRO A 18 23.47 -14.11 -7.14
CA PRO A 18 22.33 -14.21 -6.25
C PRO A 18 21.02 -14.28 -7.07
N PRO A 19 19.87 -14.63 -6.47
CA PRO A 19 18.61 -14.86 -7.20
C PRO A 19 18.17 -13.74 -8.18
N HIS A 20 18.52 -12.48 -7.91
CA HIS A 20 18.23 -11.34 -8.79
C HIS A 20 19.50 -10.60 -9.27
N GLY A 21 20.65 -11.27 -9.24
CA GLY A 21 21.88 -10.74 -9.79
C GLY A 21 21.88 -10.70 -11.31
N HIS A 22 22.59 -9.72 -11.88
CA HIS A 22 22.87 -9.65 -13.31
C HIS A 22 24.33 -9.21 -13.51
N LEU A 23 24.92 -9.61 -14.62
CA LEU A 23 26.27 -9.24 -15.04
C LEU A 23 26.17 -8.76 -16.48
N LEU A 24 26.56 -7.52 -16.71
CA LEU A 24 26.75 -7.01 -18.06
C LEU A 24 28.23 -7.10 -18.39
N LEU A 25 28.55 -7.79 -19.48
CA LEU A 25 29.91 -7.95 -19.98
C LEU A 25 30.04 -7.24 -21.32
N SER A 26 31.15 -6.53 -21.50
CA SER A 26 31.61 -6.06 -22.82
C SER A 26 32.89 -6.81 -23.14
N LEU A 27 32.94 -7.45 -24.31
CA LEU A 27 34.10 -8.21 -24.76
C LEU A 27 34.64 -7.57 -26.04
N ASP A 28 35.94 -7.28 -26.04
CA ASP A 28 36.66 -6.82 -27.22
C ASP A 28 37.53 -7.96 -27.76
N PHE A 29 37.62 -8.07 -29.08
CA PHE A 29 38.53 -9.03 -29.73
C PHE A 29 39.97 -8.55 -29.54
N ALA A 30 40.83 -9.44 -29.03
CA ALA A 30 42.27 -9.20 -28.96
C ALA A 30 43.00 -10.09 -29.99
N ASP A 31 43.85 -9.48 -30.82
CA ASP A 31 44.64 -10.18 -31.86
C ASP A 31 45.76 -11.08 -31.29
N SER A 32 45.96 -11.10 -29.97
CA SER A 32 46.99 -11.91 -29.33
C SER A 32 46.47 -12.63 -28.10
N ALA A 33 46.69 -13.95 -28.05
CA ALA A 33 46.41 -14.84 -26.92
C ALA A 33 47.37 -14.62 -25.72
N LYS A 34 47.56 -13.36 -25.30
CA LYS A 34 48.23 -13.09 -24.03
C LYS A 34 47.17 -13.12 -22.92
N PRO A 35 47.29 -14.02 -21.92
CA PRO A 35 46.42 -13.95 -20.76
C PRO A 35 46.60 -12.57 -20.11
N ALA A 36 45.50 -11.89 -19.82
CA ALA A 36 45.56 -10.60 -19.15
C ALA A 36 46.19 -10.79 -17.76
N ASP A 37 47.30 -10.09 -17.49
CA ASP A 37 47.82 -9.94 -16.13
C ASP A 37 46.74 -9.29 -15.27
N GLY A 38 46.28 -10.00 -14.24
CA GLY A 38 45.21 -9.50 -13.37
C GLY A 38 44.11 -10.51 -13.01
N LEU A 39 44.28 -11.80 -13.33
CA LEU A 39 43.41 -12.88 -12.86
C LEU A 39 43.34 -12.90 -11.33
N ARG A 40 42.33 -12.24 -10.77
CA ARG A 40 42.05 -12.31 -9.34
C ARG A 40 41.20 -13.55 -9.06
N PRO A 41 41.58 -14.38 -8.08
CA PRO A 41 40.79 -15.55 -7.72
C PRO A 41 39.38 -15.16 -7.27
N ARG A 42 38.44 -16.07 -7.56
CA ARG A 42 37.03 -16.02 -7.16
C ARG A 42 36.93 -15.72 -5.65
N PRO A 43 36.21 -14.67 -5.21
CA PRO A 43 35.81 -14.56 -3.81
C PRO A 43 35.02 -15.82 -3.46
N ALA A 44 35.39 -16.49 -2.37
CA ALA A 44 34.65 -17.65 -1.89
C ALA A 44 33.16 -17.30 -1.83
N ALA A 45 32.30 -18.23 -2.27
CA ALA A 45 30.86 -18.09 -2.05
C ALA A 45 30.66 -17.80 -0.55
N PRO A 46 29.84 -16.81 -0.18
CA PRO A 46 29.60 -16.52 1.22
C PRO A 46 29.17 -17.83 1.89
N SER A 47 30.05 -18.35 2.74
CA SER A 47 29.72 -19.43 3.67
C SER A 47 28.46 -18.98 4.41
N ALA A 48 27.58 -19.94 4.76
CA ALA A 48 26.48 -19.71 5.67
C ALA A 48 27.02 -19.43 7.10
N ALA A 49 27.84 -18.38 7.21
CA ALA A 49 28.35 -17.86 8.45
C ALA A 49 27.13 -17.45 9.26
N ARG A 50 27.09 -17.94 10.49
CA ARG A 50 26.09 -17.58 11.47
C ARG A 50 26.10 -16.05 11.58
N ILE A 51 25.03 -15.41 11.10
CA ILE A 51 24.82 -13.96 11.21
C ILE A 51 24.80 -13.65 12.71
N VAL A 52 25.89 -13.09 13.23
CA VAL A 52 25.96 -12.58 14.60
C VAL A 52 25.60 -11.11 14.52
N SER A 53 24.42 -10.75 15.04
CA SER A 53 24.00 -9.35 15.06
C SER A 53 24.91 -8.55 15.98
N ALA A 54 25.50 -7.49 15.45
CA ALA A 54 26.32 -6.52 16.17
C ALA A 54 25.48 -5.56 17.03
N ALA A 55 24.18 -5.44 16.74
CA ALA A 55 23.23 -4.65 17.52
C ALA A 55 21.88 -5.36 17.67
N ALA A 56 21.19 -5.11 18.78
CA ALA A 56 19.81 -5.53 18.96
C ALA A 56 18.86 -4.45 18.44
N LEU A 57 17.82 -4.85 17.71
CA LEU A 57 16.73 -3.97 17.33
C LEU A 57 15.58 -4.09 18.35
N PRO A 58 14.87 -3.00 18.64
CA PRO A 58 13.67 -3.06 19.48
C PRO A 58 12.61 -4.01 18.92
N ALA A 59 11.88 -4.68 19.80
CA ALA A 59 10.75 -5.54 19.39
C ALA A 59 9.57 -4.72 18.82
N ARG A 60 9.38 -3.50 19.31
CA ARG A 60 8.45 -2.49 18.80
C ARG A 60 9.22 -1.22 18.46
N VAL A 61 8.88 -0.63 17.32
CA VAL A 61 9.62 0.46 16.70
C VAL A 61 8.68 1.62 16.46
N ARG A 62 9.13 2.84 16.77
CA ARG A 62 8.39 4.07 16.43
C ARG A 62 8.29 4.23 14.92
N VAL A 63 7.12 4.67 14.46
CA VAL A 63 6.86 4.81 13.03
C VAL A 63 6.33 6.19 12.67
N THR A 64 6.56 6.59 11.42
CA THR A 64 5.96 7.77 10.82
C THR A 64 5.30 7.38 9.51
N LEU A 65 4.05 7.79 9.34
CA LEU A 65 3.28 7.62 8.11
C LEU A 65 3.47 8.89 7.26
N SER A 66 3.70 8.72 5.95
CA SER A 66 3.91 9.86 5.03
C SER A 66 2.62 10.57 4.61
N GLU A 67 1.47 9.96 4.85
CA GLU A 67 0.13 10.44 4.50
C GLU A 67 -0.86 9.90 5.54
N PRO A 68 -2.11 10.40 5.59
CA PRO A 68 -3.13 9.85 6.48
C PRO A 68 -3.37 8.36 6.24
N ASN A 69 -3.81 7.64 7.28
CA ASN A 69 -4.37 6.32 7.10
C ASN A 69 -5.74 6.45 6.41
N ALA A 70 -6.16 5.39 5.71
CA ALA A 70 -7.38 5.39 4.92
C ALA A 70 -8.30 4.26 5.38
N VAL A 71 -9.59 4.41 5.09
CA VAL A 71 -10.61 3.38 5.28
C VAL A 71 -11.51 3.39 4.05
N PRO A 72 -11.59 2.29 3.28
CA PRO A 72 -12.56 2.17 2.20
C PRO A 72 -13.98 2.28 2.75
N LEU A 73 -14.76 3.17 2.13
CA LEU A 73 -16.20 3.30 2.30
C LEU A 73 -16.85 2.61 1.09
N ASP A 74 -16.87 1.28 1.15
CA ASP A 74 -17.26 0.35 0.10
C ASP A 74 -18.50 -0.47 0.46
N LEU A 75 -18.86 -0.60 1.74
CA LEU A 75 -20.06 -1.28 2.22
C LEU A 75 -21.07 -0.28 2.79
N ALA A 76 -22.27 -0.20 2.20
CA ALA A 76 -23.29 0.76 2.59
C ALA A 76 -24.69 0.14 2.63
N ARG A 77 -25.53 0.62 3.55
CA ARG A 77 -26.98 0.55 3.33
C ARG A 77 -27.31 1.51 2.21
N TRP A 78 -28.32 1.19 1.40
CA TRP A 78 -28.67 2.05 0.28
C TRP A 78 -30.17 2.14 0.07
N ARG A 79 -30.61 3.19 -0.62
CA ARG A 79 -31.98 3.29 -1.10
C ARG A 79 -32.04 3.98 -2.46
N TRP A 80 -33.07 3.65 -3.21
CA TRP A 80 -33.41 4.28 -4.48
C TRP A 80 -34.65 5.16 -4.31
N ASP A 81 -34.53 6.43 -4.67
CA ASP A 81 -35.51 7.49 -4.42
C ASP A 81 -35.98 7.48 -2.95
N ASP A 82 -37.29 7.57 -2.72
CA ASP A 82 -37.93 7.48 -1.40
C ASP A 82 -38.34 6.04 -1.03
N GLY A 83 -37.73 5.05 -1.69
CA GLY A 83 -37.94 3.64 -1.38
C GLY A 83 -37.39 3.23 0.00
N PRO A 84 -37.68 1.99 0.43
CA PRO A 84 -37.14 1.46 1.68
C PRO A 84 -35.61 1.29 1.59
N TRP A 85 -34.95 1.51 2.72
CA TRP A 85 -33.55 1.14 2.89
C TRP A 85 -33.34 -0.35 2.66
N GLN A 86 -32.39 -0.66 1.80
CA GLN A 86 -31.90 -1.99 1.52
C GLN A 86 -30.83 -2.39 2.55
N PRO A 87 -30.56 -3.69 2.71
CA PRO A 87 -29.44 -4.19 3.52
C PRO A 87 -28.09 -3.64 3.05
N VAL A 88 -27.07 -3.81 3.89
CA VAL A 88 -25.68 -3.48 3.55
C VAL A 88 -25.26 -4.30 2.32
N GLU A 89 -24.68 -3.63 1.33
CA GLU A 89 -24.11 -4.22 0.12
C GLU A 89 -22.90 -3.38 -0.32
N GLU A 90 -22.05 -3.96 -1.14
CA GLU A 90 -20.88 -3.29 -1.72
C GLU A 90 -21.28 -2.28 -2.79
N THR A 91 -20.63 -1.12 -2.83
CA THR A 91 -21.02 0.04 -3.66
C THR A 91 -21.06 -0.24 -5.16
N LEU A 92 -20.14 -1.05 -5.72
CA LEU A 92 -20.16 -1.44 -7.12
C LEU A 92 -21.31 -2.43 -7.41
N ARG A 93 -21.62 -3.33 -6.48
CA ARG A 93 -22.80 -4.22 -6.56
C ARG A 93 -24.12 -3.46 -6.41
N ILE A 94 -24.16 -2.41 -5.59
CA ILE A 94 -25.29 -1.47 -5.50
C ILE A 94 -25.50 -0.79 -6.85
N GLU A 95 -24.42 -0.32 -7.48
CA GLU A 95 -24.50 0.27 -8.83
C GLU A 95 -25.05 -0.74 -9.85
N ASP A 96 -24.55 -1.98 -9.85
CA ASP A 96 -25.04 -3.03 -10.73
C ASP A 96 -26.54 -3.30 -10.52
N ALA A 97 -27.00 -3.34 -9.27
CA ALA A 97 -28.41 -3.54 -8.94
C ALA A 97 -29.29 -2.42 -9.50
N ILE A 98 -28.86 -1.16 -9.34
CA ILE A 98 -29.55 0.01 -9.89
C ILE A 98 -29.55 -0.03 -11.42
N ARG A 99 -28.41 -0.33 -12.05
CA ARG A 99 -28.30 -0.42 -13.51
C ARG A 99 -29.21 -1.49 -14.09
N ARG A 100 -29.26 -2.69 -13.49
CA ARG A 100 -30.20 -3.75 -13.88
C ARG A 100 -31.65 -3.30 -13.76
N ARG A 101 -32.02 -2.65 -12.65
CA ARG A 101 -33.37 -2.11 -12.43
C ARG A 101 -33.77 -1.10 -13.50
N LEU A 102 -32.83 -0.29 -13.99
CA LEU A 102 -33.07 0.75 -15.00
C LEU A 102 -32.88 0.26 -16.45
N GLY A 103 -32.53 -1.02 -16.66
CA GLY A 103 -32.21 -1.55 -17.99
C GLY A 103 -30.95 -0.93 -18.61
N LEU A 104 -30.02 -0.45 -17.79
CA LEU A 104 -28.76 0.14 -18.24
C LEU A 104 -27.65 -0.93 -18.35
N PRO A 105 -26.69 -0.75 -19.26
CA PRO A 105 -25.48 -1.58 -19.29
C PRO A 105 -24.72 -1.51 -17.97
N LEU A 106 -24.21 -2.66 -17.51
CA LEU A 106 -23.32 -2.76 -16.34
C LEU A 106 -21.96 -2.14 -16.65
N ARG A 107 -21.33 -1.46 -15.68
CA ARG A 107 -19.95 -0.93 -15.83
C ARG A 107 -18.94 -2.07 -15.70
N ARG A 108 -18.40 -2.52 -16.84
CA ARG A 108 -17.41 -3.61 -16.96
C ARG A 108 -16.38 -3.27 -18.05
N SER A 109 -15.38 -4.14 -18.24
CA SER A 109 -14.22 -3.92 -19.12
C SER A 109 -14.51 -3.62 -20.61
N HIS A 110 -15.74 -3.79 -21.10
CA HIS A 110 -16.10 -3.66 -22.53
C HIS A 110 -17.10 -2.55 -22.84
N ASN A 111 -17.24 -1.57 -21.96
CA ASN A 111 -18.14 -0.44 -22.24
C ASN A 111 -17.48 0.65 -23.08
N ALA A 112 -18.32 1.36 -23.85
CA ALA A 112 -17.93 2.63 -24.41
C ALA A 112 -17.52 3.57 -23.26
N GLN A 113 -16.37 4.22 -23.44
CA GLN A 113 -15.84 5.12 -22.44
C GLN A 113 -16.76 6.34 -22.25
N PRO A 114 -16.89 6.90 -21.03
CA PRO A 114 -17.87 7.96 -20.76
C PRO A 114 -17.73 9.21 -21.64
N TRP A 115 -16.52 9.50 -22.15
CA TRP A 115 -16.27 10.61 -23.08
C TRP A 115 -16.83 10.39 -24.49
N CYS A 116 -17.24 9.17 -24.84
CA CYS A 116 -17.94 8.87 -26.08
C CYS A 116 -19.39 9.38 -26.06
N GLU A 117 -19.99 9.55 -24.87
CA GLU A 117 -21.34 10.09 -24.71
C GLU A 117 -21.32 11.62 -24.65
N ARG A 118 -21.59 12.24 -25.80
CA ARG A 118 -21.61 13.72 -25.94
C ARG A 118 -22.94 14.35 -25.54
N GLN A 119 -24.00 13.56 -25.39
CA GLN A 119 -25.32 14.07 -25.05
C GLN A 119 -25.49 14.19 -23.52
N PRO A 120 -26.22 15.21 -23.03
CA PRO A 120 -26.60 15.29 -21.62
C PRO A 120 -27.36 14.04 -21.18
N SER A 121 -27.02 13.49 -20.01
CA SER A 121 -27.73 12.36 -19.42
C SER A 121 -28.73 12.88 -18.39
N PRO A 122 -30.05 12.75 -18.60
CA PRO A 122 -31.02 13.18 -17.60
C PRO A 122 -30.93 12.31 -16.36
N ALA A 123 -31.20 12.89 -15.19
CA ALA A 123 -31.34 12.15 -13.96
C ALA A 123 -32.50 11.14 -14.07
N LEU A 124 -32.25 9.90 -13.72
CA LEU A 124 -33.20 8.78 -13.74
C LEU A 124 -33.81 8.52 -12.36
N GLY A 125 -33.17 9.02 -11.31
CA GLY A 125 -33.60 8.95 -9.92
C GLY A 125 -32.49 9.39 -8.99
N THR A 126 -32.66 9.14 -7.70
CA THR A 126 -31.67 9.46 -6.66
C THR A 126 -31.23 8.20 -5.94
N VAL A 127 -29.92 8.05 -5.74
CA VAL A 127 -29.38 7.02 -4.85
C VAL A 127 -28.83 7.67 -3.60
N ALA A 128 -29.15 7.07 -2.45
CA ALA A 128 -28.52 7.41 -1.18
C ALA A 128 -27.78 6.18 -0.63
N LEU A 129 -26.56 6.42 -0.17
CA LEU A 129 -25.66 5.46 0.48
C LEU A 129 -25.46 5.92 1.93
N GLU A 130 -25.55 5.00 2.89
CA GLU A 130 -25.29 5.24 4.31
C GLU A 130 -24.24 4.26 4.81
N PHE A 131 -23.09 4.80 5.20
CA PHE A 131 -21.95 4.08 5.76
C PHE A 131 -21.98 4.20 7.29
N GLU A 132 -21.86 3.07 7.98
CA GLU A 132 -21.68 3.06 9.43
C GLU A 132 -20.19 3.21 9.75
N LEU A 133 -19.85 4.23 10.54
CA LEU A 133 -18.50 4.44 11.07
C LEU A 133 -18.51 4.04 12.54
N ASN A 134 -17.78 2.97 12.88
CA ASN A 134 -17.65 2.51 14.26
C ASN A 134 -16.32 3.00 14.85
N CYS A 135 -16.38 3.95 15.78
CA CYS A 135 -15.22 4.60 16.37
C CYS A 135 -15.01 4.12 17.81
N GLU A 136 -13.88 3.47 18.10
CA GLU A 136 -13.50 3.12 19.48
C GLU A 136 -12.92 4.31 20.24
N CYS A 137 -12.39 5.30 19.52
CA CYS A 137 -11.83 6.53 20.06
C CYS A 137 -12.31 7.75 19.26
N ARG A 138 -11.98 8.97 19.74
CA ARG A 138 -12.19 10.18 18.95
C ARG A 138 -11.27 10.17 17.73
N VAL A 139 -11.82 10.50 16.56
CA VAL A 139 -11.06 10.77 15.33
C VAL A 139 -11.17 12.27 15.04
N ALA A 140 -10.04 12.97 15.18
CA ALA A 140 -10.01 14.42 15.01
C ALA A 140 -9.81 14.80 13.53
N ALA A 141 -10.61 15.76 13.06
CA ALA A 141 -10.57 16.33 11.72
C ALA A 141 -10.37 15.31 10.58
N PRO A 142 -11.17 14.22 10.50
CA PRO A 142 -11.07 13.29 9.40
C PRO A 142 -11.48 13.96 8.08
N LEU A 143 -11.06 13.37 6.97
CA LEU A 143 -11.44 13.80 5.62
C LEU A 143 -12.25 12.72 4.91
N LEU A 144 -13.24 13.12 4.14
CA LEU A 144 -13.89 12.29 3.13
C LEU A 144 -13.18 12.52 1.79
N ALA A 145 -12.54 11.48 1.25
CA ALA A 145 -12.01 11.47 -0.09
C ALA A 145 -13.02 10.79 -1.04
N ILE A 146 -13.44 11.51 -2.08
CA ILE A 146 -14.50 11.07 -2.99
C ILE A 146 -14.31 11.69 -4.37
N GLU A 147 -14.71 10.96 -5.42
CA GLU A 147 -14.77 11.49 -6.78
C GLU A 147 -15.97 12.43 -6.97
N GLU A 148 -15.76 13.50 -7.75
CA GLU A 148 -16.81 14.47 -8.08
C GLU A 148 -17.62 14.97 -6.85
N PRO A 149 -16.99 15.41 -5.74
CA PRO A 149 -17.69 15.74 -4.48
C PRO A 149 -18.87 16.70 -4.61
N ASP A 150 -18.85 17.57 -5.61
CA ASP A 150 -19.91 18.56 -5.87
C ASP A 150 -21.22 17.91 -6.35
N ARG A 151 -21.17 16.67 -6.85
CA ARG A 151 -22.37 15.88 -7.19
C ARG A 151 -23.04 15.26 -5.97
N TRP A 152 -22.33 15.18 -4.84
CA TRP A 152 -22.78 14.48 -3.66
C TRP A 152 -23.28 15.44 -2.58
N ARG A 153 -24.54 15.25 -2.18
CA ARG A 153 -25.05 15.75 -0.90
C ARG A 153 -24.54 14.85 0.20
N THR A 154 -23.76 15.43 1.11
CA THR A 154 -23.14 14.70 2.23
C THR A 154 -23.78 15.14 3.54
N SER A 155 -24.04 14.18 4.43
CA SER A 155 -24.45 14.47 5.81
C SER A 155 -23.81 13.49 6.79
N LEU A 156 -23.56 13.94 8.01
CA LEU A 156 -23.06 13.14 9.12
C LEU A 156 -24.08 13.19 10.26
N ASP A 157 -24.57 12.04 10.70
CA ASP A 157 -25.62 11.90 11.72
C ASP A 157 -26.86 12.76 11.40
N GLY A 158 -27.23 12.79 10.11
CA GLY A 158 -28.34 13.59 9.59
C GLY A 158 -28.06 15.09 9.45
N ARG A 159 -26.87 15.57 9.83
CA ARG A 159 -26.49 16.99 9.68
C ARG A 159 -25.78 17.21 8.34
N PRO A 160 -26.30 18.08 7.46
CA PRO A 160 -25.66 18.37 6.17
C PRO A 160 -24.25 18.95 6.34
N LEU A 161 -23.33 18.57 5.45
CA LEU A 161 -21.95 19.07 5.42
C LEU A 161 -21.74 20.04 4.26
N ALA A 162 -20.94 21.09 4.48
CA ALA A 162 -20.60 22.07 3.45
C ALA A 162 -19.76 21.45 2.32
N ALA A 163 -19.96 21.91 1.09
CA ALA A 163 -19.33 21.39 -0.13
C ALA A 163 -17.83 21.76 -0.31
N ALA A 164 -17.14 22.19 0.75
CA ALA A 164 -15.75 22.64 0.63
C ALA A 164 -14.79 21.46 0.46
N SER A 165 -13.92 21.52 -0.57
CA SER A 165 -12.80 20.60 -0.75
C SER A 165 -11.49 21.28 -0.37
N THR A 166 -10.56 20.56 0.26
CA THR A 166 -9.28 21.09 0.77
C THR A 166 -8.05 20.53 0.03
N GLY A 167 -8.26 19.76 -1.03
CA GLY A 167 -7.19 19.13 -1.81
C GLY A 167 -7.67 17.83 -2.46
N TRP A 168 -6.74 16.91 -2.69
CA TRP A 168 -6.99 15.59 -3.28
C TRP A 168 -6.13 14.52 -2.60
N TRP A 169 -6.52 13.25 -2.76
CA TRP A 169 -5.79 12.10 -2.21
C TRP A 169 -5.54 11.06 -3.31
N VAL A 170 -4.26 10.73 -3.53
CA VAL A 170 -3.76 9.79 -4.56
C VAL A 170 -3.96 10.25 -6.00
N ASP A 171 -5.16 10.69 -6.37
CA ASP A 171 -5.54 11.17 -7.70
C ASP A 171 -6.31 12.48 -7.57
N GLU A 172 -6.13 13.42 -8.49
CA GLU A 172 -6.82 14.72 -8.49
C GLU A 172 -8.34 14.59 -8.62
N ALA A 173 -8.83 13.50 -9.19
CA ALA A 173 -10.26 13.20 -9.26
C ALA A 173 -10.84 12.91 -7.85
N ILE A 174 -10.04 12.34 -6.95
CA ILE A 174 -10.43 11.97 -5.59
C ILE A 174 -10.16 13.16 -4.66
N ARG A 175 -11.11 14.10 -4.65
CA ARG A 175 -11.01 15.32 -3.85
C ARG A 175 -11.32 15.04 -2.39
N ALA A 176 -10.57 15.68 -1.50
CA ALA A 176 -10.71 15.54 -0.04
C ALA A 176 -11.58 16.66 0.54
N ARG A 177 -12.56 16.30 1.37
CA ARG A 177 -13.45 17.21 2.09
C ARG A 177 -13.32 17.02 3.60
N PRO A 178 -13.19 18.10 4.38
CA PRO A 178 -13.14 17.98 5.83
C PRO A 178 -14.48 17.52 6.39
N LEU A 179 -14.42 16.58 7.35
CA LEU A 179 -15.53 16.19 8.18
C LEU A 179 -15.37 16.80 9.58
N PRO A 180 -16.47 17.00 10.33
CA PRO A 180 -16.39 17.23 11.77
C PRO A 180 -15.67 16.08 12.49
N ASP A 181 -15.18 16.35 13.69
CA ASP A 181 -14.64 15.31 14.56
C ASP A 181 -15.67 14.20 14.80
N LEU A 182 -15.19 12.95 14.77
CA LEU A 182 -15.97 11.78 15.17
C LEU A 182 -15.65 11.48 16.63
N THR A 183 -16.69 11.33 17.44
CA THR A 183 -16.55 10.88 18.83
C THR A 183 -16.46 9.36 18.89
N ALA A 184 -16.07 8.80 20.04
CA ALA A 184 -16.24 7.36 20.25
C ALA A 184 -17.73 6.99 20.16
N GLY A 185 -18.06 5.93 19.45
CA GLY A 185 -19.43 5.52 19.15
C GLY A 185 -19.66 5.23 17.67
N ARG A 186 -20.94 5.13 17.30
CA ARG A 186 -21.36 4.90 15.91
C ARG A 186 -21.80 6.20 15.28
N HIS A 187 -21.36 6.44 14.05
CA HIS A 187 -21.76 7.57 13.23
C HIS A 187 -22.29 7.10 11.89
N ALA A 188 -23.26 7.81 11.34
CA ALA A 188 -23.83 7.54 10.02
C ALA A 188 -23.37 8.61 9.03
N LEU A 189 -22.48 8.23 8.12
CA LEU A 189 -22.06 9.08 7.00
C LEU A 189 -22.94 8.75 5.79
N ARG A 190 -23.70 9.73 5.31
CA ARG A 190 -24.62 9.57 4.19
C ARG A 190 -24.17 10.38 2.98
N LEU A 191 -24.17 9.72 1.84
CA LEU A 191 -23.88 10.29 0.52
C LEU A 191 -25.11 10.13 -0.38
N GLU A 192 -25.54 11.19 -1.03
CA GLU A 192 -26.70 11.17 -1.93
C GLU A 192 -26.39 11.89 -3.23
N THR A 193 -26.70 11.26 -4.37
CA THR A 193 -26.49 11.82 -5.70
C THR A 193 -27.65 11.50 -6.63
N ALA A 194 -27.88 12.38 -7.60
CA ALA A 194 -28.70 12.04 -8.76
C ALA A 194 -27.98 10.96 -9.57
N PHE A 195 -28.72 9.93 -9.98
CA PHE A 195 -28.22 8.82 -10.76
C PHE A 195 -28.65 9.00 -12.22
N ASP A 196 -27.69 8.95 -13.13
CA ASP A 196 -27.86 9.01 -14.57
C ASP A 196 -27.04 7.90 -15.25
N ARG A 197 -27.01 7.85 -16.59
CA ARG A 197 -26.25 6.80 -17.30
C ARG A 197 -24.74 6.85 -17.03
N ARG A 198 -24.22 8.04 -16.74
CA ARG A 198 -22.79 8.34 -16.57
C ARG A 198 -22.31 8.11 -15.15
N THR A 199 -23.23 8.10 -14.18
CA THR A 199 -22.94 7.94 -12.76
C THR A 199 -22.16 6.65 -12.51
N ALA A 200 -21.03 6.81 -11.85
CA ALA A 200 -20.23 5.76 -11.26
C ALA A 200 -20.24 6.00 -9.75
N LEU A 201 -20.66 5.02 -8.96
CA LEU A 201 -20.67 5.19 -7.50
C LEU A 201 -19.24 5.16 -6.94
N GLU A 202 -18.39 4.28 -7.49
CA GLU A 202 -17.00 4.02 -7.07
C GLU A 202 -16.85 3.90 -5.54
N TRP A 203 -15.63 3.64 -5.05
CA TRP A 203 -15.38 3.66 -3.60
C TRP A 203 -15.07 5.07 -3.13
N SER A 204 -15.58 5.42 -1.95
CA SER A 204 -15.14 6.61 -1.21
C SER A 204 -14.18 6.20 -0.09
N TYR A 205 -13.52 7.16 0.54
CA TYR A 205 -12.55 6.87 1.59
C TYR A 205 -12.69 7.83 2.77
N LEU A 206 -12.61 7.29 3.99
CA LEU A 206 -12.36 8.08 5.18
C LEU A 206 -10.85 8.15 5.39
N LEU A 207 -10.29 9.35 5.49
CA LEU A 207 -8.87 9.59 5.74
C LEU A 207 -8.68 10.22 7.11
N GLY A 208 -7.58 9.89 7.77
CA GLY A 208 -7.22 10.59 9.01
C GLY A 208 -5.98 10.04 9.68
N ASP A 209 -5.63 10.70 10.78
CA ASP A 209 -4.71 10.16 11.76
C ASP A 209 -5.51 9.20 12.66
N LEU A 210 -5.54 7.93 12.28
CA LEU A 210 -6.34 6.88 12.90
C LEU A 210 -5.74 5.49 12.66
N GLY A 211 -6.04 4.55 13.54
CA GLY A 211 -5.85 3.13 13.33
C GLY A 211 -7.13 2.46 12.83
N VAL A 212 -7.01 1.24 12.30
CA VAL A 212 -8.17 0.43 11.88
C VAL A 212 -7.99 -1.02 12.32
N ALA A 213 -8.96 -1.53 13.07
CA ALA A 213 -9.13 -2.96 13.29
C ALA A 213 -10.11 -3.49 12.24
N ALA A 214 -9.70 -4.52 11.49
CA ALA A 214 -10.50 -5.16 10.45
C ALA A 214 -10.78 -6.62 10.84
N ASP A 215 -12.02 -6.90 11.23
CA ASP A 215 -12.48 -8.23 11.62
C ASP A 215 -13.49 -8.74 10.59
N GLY A 216 -12.99 -9.38 9.53
CA GLY A 216 -13.81 -9.79 8.40
C GLY A 216 -14.34 -8.57 7.63
N ALA A 217 -15.66 -8.39 7.63
CA ALA A 217 -16.31 -7.25 7.00
C ALA A 217 -16.35 -6.01 7.91
N ASP A 218 -16.31 -6.24 9.23
CA ASP A 218 -16.48 -5.20 10.24
C ASP A 218 -15.19 -4.40 10.41
N LEU A 219 -15.31 -3.07 10.33
CA LEU A 219 -14.22 -2.14 10.54
C LEU A 219 -14.46 -1.31 11.79
N ARG A 220 -13.43 -1.14 12.61
CA ARG A 220 -13.44 -0.23 13.77
C ARG A 220 -12.28 0.76 13.67
N LEU A 221 -12.59 2.04 13.82
CA LEU A 221 -11.60 3.10 13.87
C LEU A 221 -11.01 3.15 15.27
N THR A 222 -9.69 3.02 15.35
CA THR A 222 -8.94 2.89 16.60
C THR A 222 -7.93 4.02 16.73
N GLU A 223 -7.19 4.03 17.84
CA GLU A 223 -6.16 5.03 18.09
C GLU A 223 -5.10 5.03 16.97
N PRO A 224 -4.54 6.21 16.65
CA PRO A 224 -3.51 6.31 15.64
C PRO A 224 -2.29 5.45 15.93
N VAL A 225 -1.77 4.79 14.90
CA VAL A 225 -0.57 3.95 15.04
C VAL A 225 0.67 4.82 15.16
N ARG A 226 1.43 4.61 16.24
CA ARG A 226 2.71 5.28 16.54
C ARG A 226 3.88 4.33 16.62
N GLU A 227 3.62 3.07 16.91
CA GLU A 227 4.63 2.03 17.04
C GLU A 227 4.13 0.71 16.44
N LEU A 228 5.00 0.05 15.69
CA LEU A 228 4.75 -1.26 15.10
C LEU A 228 5.74 -2.29 15.63
N ALA A 229 5.29 -3.53 15.78
CA ALA A 229 6.19 -4.67 15.81
C ALA A 229 6.64 -5.03 14.38
N TRP A 230 7.74 -5.77 14.28
CA TRP A 230 8.12 -6.42 13.03
C TRP A 230 7.04 -7.41 12.60
N GLY A 231 6.71 -7.42 11.32
CA GLY A 231 5.61 -8.22 10.79
C GLY A 231 4.73 -7.46 9.81
N ASP A 232 3.60 -8.08 9.50
CA ASP A 232 2.55 -7.49 8.68
C ASP A 232 1.85 -6.37 9.47
N TRP A 233 1.91 -5.14 8.97
CA TRP A 233 1.26 -4.01 9.63
C TRP A 233 -0.26 -3.98 9.41
N THR A 234 -0.79 -4.81 8.50
CA THR A 234 -2.23 -4.87 8.26
C THR A 234 -2.99 -5.39 9.47
N ALA A 235 -2.35 -6.28 10.24
CA ALA A 235 -2.85 -6.79 11.51
C ALA A 235 -2.50 -5.90 12.71
N GLN A 236 -1.87 -4.73 12.49
CA GLN A 236 -1.36 -3.83 13.53
C GLN A 236 -1.94 -2.41 13.42
N GLY A 237 -3.17 -2.29 12.91
CA GLY A 237 -3.88 -1.02 12.81
C GLY A 237 -3.74 -0.29 11.49
N LEU A 238 -2.99 -0.83 10.52
CA LEU A 238 -2.77 -0.22 9.20
C LEU A 238 -3.20 -1.11 8.01
N PRO A 239 -4.39 -1.75 8.03
CA PRO A 239 -4.83 -2.65 6.96
C PRO A 239 -4.88 -1.98 5.59
N PHE A 240 -5.32 -0.72 5.54
CA PHE A 240 -5.55 0.04 4.32
C PHE A 240 -4.57 1.19 4.12
N PHE A 241 -3.49 1.25 4.91
CA PHE A 241 -2.48 2.27 4.72
C PHE A 241 -1.77 2.08 3.38
N THR A 242 -1.73 3.15 2.57
CA THR A 242 -1.18 3.08 1.21
C THR A 242 -0.06 4.08 0.95
N GLY A 243 0.47 4.71 2.01
CA GLY A 243 1.61 5.62 1.95
C GLY A 243 2.96 4.94 2.15
N ASN A 244 4.00 5.76 2.28
CA ASN A 244 5.29 5.32 2.77
C ASN A 244 5.27 5.30 4.30
N LEU A 245 5.92 4.31 4.90
CA LEU A 245 6.06 4.21 6.36
C LEU A 245 7.53 4.11 6.73
N THR A 246 7.98 4.94 7.66
CA THR A 246 9.36 4.93 8.16
C THR A 246 9.41 4.33 9.55
N TYR A 247 10.19 3.26 9.71
CA TYR A 247 10.57 2.69 11.00
C TYR A 247 11.79 3.43 11.56
N HIS A 248 11.74 3.83 12.83
CA HIS A 248 12.79 4.56 13.54
C HIS A 248 13.44 3.69 14.61
N CYS A 249 14.53 3.02 14.26
CA CYS A 249 15.23 2.05 15.08
C CYS A 249 16.46 2.66 15.76
N PRO A 250 16.41 2.96 17.08
CA PRO A 250 17.63 3.22 17.82
C PRO A 250 18.47 1.94 17.91
N ILE A 251 19.77 2.06 17.66
CA ILE A 251 20.74 0.97 17.81
C ILE A 251 21.95 1.45 18.61
N GLU A 252 22.60 0.53 19.31
CA GLU A 252 23.83 0.77 20.06
C GLU A 252 24.92 -0.15 19.49
N LEU A 253 26.03 0.44 19.01
CA LEU A 253 27.16 -0.30 18.44
C LEU A 253 28.28 -0.43 19.48
N PRO A 254 28.73 -1.65 19.82
CA PRO A 254 29.72 -1.86 20.88
C PRO A 254 31.13 -1.40 20.49
N ALA A 255 31.42 -1.30 19.19
CA ALA A 255 32.70 -0.89 18.66
C ALA A 255 32.52 -0.20 17.30
N ALA A 256 33.48 0.63 16.90
CA ALA A 256 33.52 1.19 15.56
C ALA A 256 33.86 0.10 14.54
N GLY A 257 33.30 0.20 13.33
CA GLY A 257 33.45 -0.81 12.29
C GLY A 257 32.77 -0.43 10.99
N VAL A 258 32.86 -1.31 10.00
CA VAL A 258 32.04 -1.26 8.79
C VAL A 258 30.85 -2.18 9.03
N PHE A 259 29.65 -1.71 8.73
CA PHE A 259 28.42 -2.45 9.00
C PHE A 259 27.53 -2.55 7.77
N ARG A 260 26.61 -3.51 7.81
CA ARG A 260 25.55 -3.73 6.83
C ARG A 260 24.29 -4.26 7.49
N LEU A 261 23.16 -4.12 6.82
CA LEU A 261 21.91 -4.80 7.15
C LEU A 261 21.77 -6.07 6.33
N GLU A 262 21.34 -7.15 6.99
CA GLU A 262 21.04 -8.44 6.34
C GLU A 262 19.78 -9.07 6.94
N GLY A 263 19.26 -10.12 6.31
CA GLY A 263 18.11 -10.87 6.84
C GLY A 263 16.76 -10.14 6.75
N LEU A 264 16.68 -9.09 5.91
CA LEU A 264 15.43 -8.37 5.63
C LEU A 264 14.44 -9.26 4.86
N ALA A 265 13.23 -9.37 5.41
CA ALA A 265 12.06 -9.84 4.66
C ALA A 265 10.97 -8.77 4.78
N PHE A 266 10.43 -8.33 3.64
CA PHE A 266 9.42 -7.26 3.59
C PHE A 266 8.45 -7.51 2.43
N ALA A 267 7.23 -6.99 2.56
CA ALA A 267 6.17 -7.14 1.57
C ALA A 267 5.96 -5.89 0.69
N ASN A 268 6.61 -4.79 1.03
CA ASN A 268 6.61 -3.56 0.24
C ASN A 268 7.41 -3.72 -1.06
N PRO A 269 7.17 -2.89 -2.09
CA PRO A 269 7.96 -2.94 -3.32
C PRO A 269 9.44 -2.61 -3.15
N LEU A 270 9.78 -1.80 -2.13
CA LEU A 270 11.11 -1.25 -1.92
C LEU A 270 11.24 -0.78 -0.46
N LEU A 271 12.43 -0.94 0.11
CA LEU A 271 12.88 -0.21 1.29
C LEU A 271 13.95 0.82 0.92
N ARG A 272 14.01 1.95 1.62
CA ARG A 272 15.17 2.86 1.61
C ARG A 272 15.74 2.97 3.01
N ILE A 273 17.05 2.77 3.14
CA ILE A 273 17.75 2.69 4.41
C ILE A 273 18.53 3.97 4.65
N ALA A 274 18.52 4.48 5.88
CA ALA A 274 19.37 5.57 6.31
C ALA A 274 19.91 5.35 7.73
N VAL A 275 21.10 5.86 8.03
CA VAL A 275 21.70 5.88 9.37
C VAL A 275 22.09 7.30 9.71
N ASP A 276 21.63 7.81 10.84
CA ASP A 276 21.84 9.20 11.30
C ASP A 276 21.49 10.25 10.23
N GLY A 277 20.43 9.97 9.45
CA GLY A 277 19.99 10.81 8.33
C GLY A 277 20.80 10.66 7.05
N ARG A 278 21.92 9.92 7.04
CA ARG A 278 22.66 9.58 5.81
C ARG A 278 21.97 8.44 5.09
N ASP A 279 21.60 8.67 3.84
CA ASP A 279 21.03 7.66 2.95
C ASP A 279 22.05 6.57 2.59
N CYS A 280 21.71 5.32 2.89
CA CYS A 280 22.49 4.12 2.60
C CYS A 280 21.99 3.40 1.34
N GLY A 281 20.88 3.86 0.76
CA GLY A 281 20.37 3.39 -0.52
C GLY A 281 19.15 2.47 -0.45
N PRO A 282 18.69 2.01 -1.63
CA PRO A 282 17.49 1.18 -1.77
C PRO A 282 17.78 -0.32 -1.56
N VAL A 283 16.78 -1.05 -1.06
CA VAL A 283 16.73 -2.52 -1.04
C VAL A 283 15.41 -2.96 -1.67
N ALA A 284 15.48 -3.54 -2.87
CA ALA A 284 14.30 -4.02 -3.62
C ALA A 284 14.42 -5.48 -4.06
N PHE A 285 15.64 -5.99 -4.25
CA PHE A 285 15.89 -7.29 -4.83
C PHE A 285 16.87 -8.09 -3.98
N ALA A 286 16.70 -9.41 -3.95
CA ALA A 286 17.62 -10.30 -3.26
C ALA A 286 19.05 -10.25 -3.88
N PRO A 287 20.10 -10.33 -3.04
CA PRO A 287 20.04 -10.53 -1.61
C PRO A 287 19.65 -9.21 -0.91
N HIS A 288 18.70 -9.26 0.03
CA HIS A 288 18.21 -8.06 0.72
C HIS A 288 19.25 -7.57 1.74
N VAL A 289 20.30 -6.95 1.21
CA VAL A 289 21.47 -6.45 1.94
C VAL A 289 21.65 -4.97 1.65
N CYS A 290 22.03 -4.21 2.66
CA CYS A 290 22.35 -2.78 2.52
C CYS A 290 23.61 -2.45 3.29
N GLU A 291 24.64 -1.96 2.60
CA GLU A 291 25.87 -1.48 3.23
C GLU A 291 25.58 -0.18 4.00
N LEU A 292 25.83 -0.20 5.30
CA LEU A 292 25.72 0.99 6.15
C LEU A 292 27.05 1.77 6.14
N GLY A 293 28.17 1.11 5.84
CA GLY A 293 29.50 1.71 5.80
C GLY A 293 30.11 1.87 7.19
N GLY A 294 31.12 2.72 7.31
CA GLY A 294 31.84 2.96 8.57
C GLY A 294 31.00 3.71 9.60
N LEU A 295 30.82 3.14 10.79
CA LEU A 295 30.11 3.74 11.93
C LEU A 295 30.99 3.69 13.18
N ALA A 296 30.79 4.67 14.07
CA ALA A 296 31.50 4.75 15.34
C ALA A 296 30.92 3.77 16.37
N ALA A 297 31.60 3.61 17.50
CA ALA A 297 30.99 2.99 18.67
C ALA A 297 29.98 3.96 19.30
N GLY A 298 28.89 3.42 19.85
CA GLY A 298 27.86 4.20 20.56
C GLY A 298 26.50 4.20 19.86
N PRO A 299 25.64 5.19 20.18
CA PRO A 299 24.27 5.25 19.70
C PRO A 299 24.17 5.75 18.27
N HIS A 300 23.29 5.11 17.49
CA HIS A 300 22.94 5.51 16.13
C HIS A 300 21.43 5.39 15.89
N GLN A 301 20.92 6.17 14.95
CA GLN A 301 19.53 6.11 14.50
C GLN A 301 19.44 5.46 13.13
N LEU A 302 18.94 4.22 13.08
CA LEU A 302 18.66 3.52 11.84
C LEU A 302 17.21 3.77 11.40
N SER A 303 17.00 4.22 10.17
CA SER A 303 15.69 4.46 9.58
C SER A 303 15.46 3.56 8.38
N LEU A 304 14.32 2.85 8.36
CA LEU A 304 13.90 2.01 7.23
C LEU A 304 12.59 2.54 6.70
N THR A 305 12.60 3.13 5.51
CA THR A 305 11.39 3.62 4.85
C THR A 305 10.85 2.57 3.90
N ALA A 306 9.74 1.97 4.26
CA ALA A 306 8.97 1.05 3.44
C ALA A 306 8.10 1.82 2.45
N PHE A 307 8.32 1.62 1.16
CA PHE A 307 7.62 2.37 0.12
C PHE A 307 6.21 1.83 -0.12
N ARG A 308 5.34 2.76 -0.52
CA ARG A 308 3.92 2.57 -0.72
C ARG A 308 3.54 1.44 -1.68
N SER A 309 2.36 0.89 -1.42
CA SER A 309 1.54 0.13 -2.37
C SER A 309 0.10 0.61 -2.23
N ARG A 310 -0.60 0.82 -3.35
CA ARG A 310 -2.02 1.20 -3.34
C ARG A 310 -2.97 0.01 -3.24
N GLN A 311 -2.44 -1.22 -3.22
CA GLN A 311 -3.23 -2.45 -3.35
C GLN A 311 -4.27 -2.65 -2.26
N ASN A 312 -3.99 -2.25 -1.01
CA ASN A 312 -4.95 -2.46 0.07
C ASN A 312 -6.06 -1.38 0.14
N ALA A 313 -5.99 -0.27 -0.58
CA ALA A 313 -7.11 0.68 -0.67
C ALA A 313 -7.83 0.62 -2.02
N PHE A 314 -7.10 0.35 -3.11
CA PHE A 314 -7.63 0.39 -4.47
C PHE A 314 -7.73 -0.97 -5.14
N GLY A 315 -7.18 -2.04 -4.54
CA GLY A 315 -7.23 -3.38 -5.14
C GLY A 315 -8.62 -4.00 -5.08
N PRO A 316 -8.82 -5.17 -5.70
CA PRO A 316 -10.09 -5.89 -5.69
C PRO A 316 -10.31 -6.59 -4.33
N LEU A 317 -10.54 -5.81 -3.27
CA LEU A 317 -10.58 -6.28 -1.88
C LEU A 317 -11.64 -7.35 -1.66
N HIS A 318 -12.76 -7.30 -2.38
CA HIS A 318 -13.83 -8.28 -2.26
C HIS A 318 -13.68 -9.51 -3.15
N ASN A 319 -12.54 -9.68 -3.83
CA ASN A 319 -12.25 -10.83 -4.67
C ASN A 319 -11.13 -11.70 -4.05
N PRO A 320 -11.45 -12.87 -3.46
CA PRO A 320 -10.48 -13.77 -2.86
C PRO A 320 -9.45 -14.33 -3.83
N ALA A 321 -9.81 -14.55 -5.11
CA ALA A 321 -8.85 -14.93 -6.14
C ALA A 321 -7.87 -13.79 -6.44
N GLY A 322 -8.34 -12.55 -6.28
CA GLY A 322 -7.61 -11.33 -6.61
C GLY A 322 -7.46 -11.16 -8.11
N GLY A 323 -6.41 -10.46 -8.52
CA GLY A 323 -6.14 -10.16 -9.92
C GLY A 323 -5.83 -8.67 -10.11
N ASN A 324 -5.57 -8.32 -11.36
CA ASN A 324 -5.23 -6.96 -11.80
C ASN A 324 -6.01 -6.55 -13.05
N SER A 325 -7.03 -7.31 -13.45
CA SER A 325 -7.92 -6.97 -14.56
C SER A 325 -9.09 -6.14 -14.05
N PRO A 326 -9.73 -5.29 -14.89
CA PRO A 326 -10.90 -4.52 -14.46
C PRO A 326 -12.05 -5.38 -13.91
N ASN A 327 -12.17 -6.63 -14.37
CA ASN A 327 -13.20 -7.54 -13.87
C ASN A 327 -12.90 -8.06 -12.46
N ALA A 328 -11.68 -7.90 -11.93
CA ALA A 328 -11.35 -8.33 -10.58
C ALA A 328 -12.15 -7.58 -9.50
N TRP A 329 -12.56 -6.33 -9.75
CA TRP A 329 -13.44 -5.55 -8.87
C TRP A 329 -14.91 -5.97 -8.94
N HIS A 330 -15.24 -6.88 -9.86
CA HIS A 330 -16.59 -7.37 -10.08
C HIS A 330 -16.64 -8.90 -10.05
N PRO A 331 -16.23 -9.53 -8.94
CA PRO A 331 -16.33 -10.98 -8.80
C PRO A 331 -17.78 -11.44 -8.92
N ALA A 332 -17.98 -12.67 -9.42
CA ALA A 332 -19.32 -13.28 -9.43
C ALA A 332 -19.84 -13.46 -7.99
N ASP A 333 -21.15 -13.65 -7.81
CA ASP A 333 -21.74 -13.76 -6.46
C ASP A 333 -21.11 -14.86 -5.60
N GLY A 334 -20.75 -16.01 -6.20
CA GLY A 334 -20.05 -17.10 -5.50
C GLY A 334 -18.56 -16.88 -5.26
N GLU A 335 -18.00 -15.81 -5.82
CA GLU A 335 -16.58 -15.43 -5.73
C GLU A 335 -16.38 -14.15 -4.91
N TRP A 336 -17.46 -13.45 -4.54
CA TRP A 336 -17.39 -12.23 -3.74
C TRP A 336 -17.27 -12.56 -2.26
N SER A 337 -16.49 -11.77 -1.52
CA SER A 337 -16.36 -11.88 -0.07
C SER A 337 -16.61 -10.55 0.62
N ALA A 338 -17.42 -10.56 1.68
CA ALA A 338 -17.61 -9.39 2.54
C ALA A 338 -16.33 -9.04 3.31
N ALA A 339 -15.52 -10.05 3.63
CA ALA A 339 -14.21 -9.84 4.22
C ALA A 339 -13.24 -9.35 3.15
N ARG A 340 -12.54 -8.25 3.45
CA ARG A 340 -11.57 -7.65 2.52
C ARG A 340 -10.30 -8.49 2.50
N ARG A 341 -9.89 -8.93 1.32
CA ARG A 341 -8.62 -9.60 1.08
C ARG A 341 -7.49 -8.59 1.08
N LEU A 342 -6.87 -8.43 2.24
CA LEU A 342 -5.68 -7.63 2.42
C LEU A 342 -4.43 -8.37 1.94
N ARG A 343 -3.47 -7.63 1.41
CA ARG A 343 -2.12 -8.13 1.15
C ARG A 343 -1.20 -7.74 2.31
N PRO A 344 -0.31 -8.64 2.74
CA PRO A 344 0.67 -8.30 3.76
C PRO A 344 1.49 -7.08 3.34
N MET A 345 1.79 -6.22 4.31
CA MET A 345 2.57 -5.00 4.10
C MET A 345 3.48 -4.76 5.31
N GLY A 346 4.64 -4.16 5.10
CA GLY A 346 5.62 -3.89 6.15
C GLY A 346 6.87 -4.77 6.08
N ILE A 347 7.73 -4.59 7.09
CA ILE A 347 8.95 -5.38 7.27
C ILE A 347 8.59 -6.62 8.09
N LEU A 348 8.39 -7.73 7.39
CA LEU A 348 7.91 -9.01 7.91
C LEU A 348 8.89 -9.67 8.88
N GLN A 349 10.19 -9.45 8.68
CA GLN A 349 11.25 -9.94 9.56
C GLN A 349 12.24 -8.82 9.84
N ALA A 350 12.55 -8.61 11.13
CA ALA A 350 13.57 -7.66 11.56
C ALA A 350 14.92 -7.98 10.91
N PRO A 351 15.67 -6.96 10.46
CA PRO A 351 17.03 -7.16 9.97
C PRO A 351 18.00 -7.50 11.11
N GLY A 352 19.13 -8.11 10.75
CA GLY A 352 20.34 -8.09 11.55
C GLY A 352 21.25 -6.94 11.12
N VAL A 353 21.90 -6.28 12.08
CA VAL A 353 23.02 -5.38 11.81
C VAL A 353 24.29 -6.20 11.95
N THR A 354 25.06 -6.40 10.88
CA THR A 354 26.30 -7.20 10.89
C THR A 354 27.50 -6.38 10.49
N THR A 355 28.69 -6.86 10.85
CA THR A 355 30.00 -6.31 10.43
C THR A 355 30.49 -6.93 9.14
#